data_AF-A0A2G9ULT5-F1
#
_entry.id   AF-A0A2G9ULT5-F1
#
_cell.length_a   1.000
_cell.length_b   1.000
_cell.length_c   1.000
_cell.angle_alpha   90.00
_cell.angle_beta   90.00
_cell.angle_gamma   90.00
#
_symmetry.space_group_name_H-M   'P 1'
#
loop_
_entity.id
_entity.type
_entity.pdbx_description
1 polymer ?
#
loop_
_entity_poly.entity_id
_entity_poly.type
_entity_poly.pdbx_seq_one_letter_code
_entity_poly.pdbx_strand_id
1 'polypeptide(L)'
;MARRDLGGPGSFGGGKHQPGSRTSRQPVVLVHGITNTAGTFEAQRQHLLKNGWTNAEVYGTTYGDGGKTPAPLVDMKCDYIKQVRWLIQAVAEFTRRRVDILAYSMGSPVARKGYSLIVGYPPGYCSWIT
;
A
#
# COMPACT_ATOMS: atom_id res chain seq x y z
N MET A 1 5.00 -5.26 4.34
CA MET A 1 4.26 -6.38 4.95
C MET A 1 3.94 -7.39 3.87
N ALA A 2 4.41 -8.64 4.01
CA ALA A 2 4.21 -9.66 2.99
C ALA A 2 2.94 -10.48 3.28
N ARG A 3 1.98 -10.49 2.35
CA ARG A 3 0.75 -11.30 2.41
C ARG A 3 0.97 -12.67 1.76
N ARG A 4 1.79 -13.50 2.41
CA ARG A 4 2.15 -14.83 1.88
C ARG A 4 0.94 -15.77 1.76
N ASP A 5 -0.08 -15.54 2.59
CA ASP A 5 -1.36 -16.24 2.58
C ASP A 5 -2.15 -16.07 1.27
N LEU A 6 -1.85 -15.02 0.48
CA LEU A 6 -2.50 -14.74 -0.80
C LEU A 6 -1.63 -15.10 -2.01
N GLY A 7 -0.40 -15.60 -1.82
CA GLY A 7 0.53 -15.87 -2.92
C GLY A 7 0.90 -14.62 -3.73
N GLY A 8 1.00 -14.76 -5.06
CA GLY A 8 1.36 -13.67 -5.99
C GLY A 8 0.51 -12.39 -5.85
N PRO A 9 -0.82 -12.49 -5.67
CA PRO A 9 -1.67 -11.35 -5.39
C PRO A 9 -1.41 -10.60 -4.08
N GLY A 10 -0.65 -11.18 -3.15
CA GLY A 10 -0.54 -10.70 -1.78
C GLY A 10 0.18 -9.36 -1.63
N SER A 11 1.47 -9.33 -1.95
CA SER A 11 2.28 -8.12 -1.82
C SER A 11 3.46 -8.15 -2.79
N PHE A 12 3.98 -6.98 -3.14
CA PHE A 12 5.23 -6.84 -3.88
C PHE A 12 6.03 -5.62 -3.42
N GLY A 13 7.30 -5.56 -3.84
CA GLY A 13 8.24 -4.48 -3.53
C GLY A 13 9.42 -4.93 -2.67
N GLY A 14 10.32 -4.01 -2.36
CA GLY A 14 11.52 -4.24 -1.55
C GLY A 14 12.73 -4.70 -2.35
N GLY A 15 12.53 -5.58 -3.34
CA GLY A 15 13.61 -6.05 -4.21
C GLY A 15 14.84 -6.54 -3.44
N LYS A 16 16.03 -6.19 -3.91
CA LYS A 16 17.32 -6.43 -3.21
C LYS A 16 17.83 -5.18 -2.48
N HIS A 17 16.94 -4.23 -2.17
CA HIS A 17 17.32 -2.97 -1.54
C HIS A 17 17.85 -3.19 -0.13
N GLN A 18 18.88 -2.44 0.25
CA GLN A 18 19.41 -2.48 1.60
C GLN A 18 18.54 -1.59 2.51
N PRO A 19 17.92 -2.15 3.57
CA PRO A 19 17.08 -1.37 4.47
C PRO A 19 17.81 -0.15 5.02
N GLY A 20 17.13 1.01 5.04
CA GLY A 20 17.70 2.24 5.59
C GLY A 20 18.68 2.96 4.66
N SER A 21 18.98 2.40 3.47
CA SER A 21 19.65 3.14 2.41
C SER A 21 18.64 3.90 1.54
N ARG A 22 19.10 4.96 0.87
CA ARG A 22 18.23 5.81 0.06
C ARG A 22 18.06 5.23 -1.35
N THR A 23 16.83 4.98 -1.80
CA THR A 23 16.55 4.62 -3.20
C THR A 23 16.84 5.79 -4.14
N SER A 24 17.01 5.55 -5.45
CA SER A 24 17.34 6.61 -6.41
C SER A 24 16.12 7.50 -6.72
N ARG A 25 14.92 6.92 -6.82
CA ARG A 25 13.64 7.63 -6.96
C ARG A 25 12.85 7.64 -5.66
N GLN A 26 11.85 8.52 -5.61
CA GLN A 26 10.82 8.45 -4.59
C GLN A 26 9.98 7.19 -4.83
N PRO A 27 9.82 6.29 -3.85
CA PRO A 27 9.03 5.08 -4.04
C PRO A 27 7.55 5.40 -4.16
N VAL A 28 6.86 4.55 -4.92
CA VAL A 28 5.40 4.57 -5.08
C VAL A 28 4.76 3.37 -4.38
N VAL A 29 3.66 3.62 -3.68
CA VAL A 29 2.81 2.59 -3.09
C VAL A 29 1.48 2.54 -3.84
N LEU A 30 1.18 1.39 -4.42
CA LEU A 30 -0.08 1.10 -5.11
C LEU A 30 -1.11 0.58 -4.10
N VAL A 31 -2.26 1.24 -4.01
CA VAL A 31 -3.33 0.90 -3.07
C VAL A 31 -4.60 0.52 -3.85
N HIS A 32 -5.00 -0.74 -3.74
CA HIS A 32 -6.14 -1.28 -4.48
C HIS A 32 -7.50 -0.83 -3.93
N GLY A 33 -8.57 -1.10 -4.67
CA GLY A 33 -9.97 -0.85 -4.25
C GLY A 33 -10.66 -2.08 -3.65
N ILE A 34 -11.98 -2.02 -3.49
CA ILE A 34 -12.78 -3.20 -3.11
C ILE A 34 -12.65 -4.30 -4.17
N THR A 35 -12.80 -5.57 -3.79
CA THR A 35 -12.76 -6.73 -4.71
C THR A 35 -11.47 -6.88 -5.53
N ASN A 36 -10.41 -6.15 -5.17
CA ASN A 36 -9.11 -6.20 -5.83
C ASN A 36 -8.02 -6.66 -4.86
N THR A 37 -6.83 -6.87 -5.41
CA THR A 37 -5.60 -7.19 -4.68
C THR A 37 -4.47 -6.29 -5.17
N ALA A 38 -3.31 -6.35 -4.50
CA ALA A 38 -2.09 -5.78 -5.04
C ALA A 38 -1.76 -6.38 -6.42
N GLY A 39 -2.00 -7.69 -6.62
CA GLY A 39 -1.80 -8.35 -7.91
C GLY A 39 -2.64 -7.77 -9.07
N THR A 40 -3.78 -7.14 -8.78
CA THR A 40 -4.57 -6.42 -9.80
C THR A 40 -3.77 -5.29 -10.46
N PHE A 41 -2.73 -4.77 -9.78
CA PHE A 41 -1.85 -3.71 -10.29
C PHE A 41 -0.62 -4.23 -11.03
N GLU A 42 -0.55 -5.51 -11.38
CA GLU A 42 0.64 -6.08 -12.01
C GLU A 42 0.96 -5.39 -13.35
N ALA A 43 -0.05 -5.02 -14.14
CA ALA A 43 0.17 -4.30 -15.40
C ALA A 43 0.81 -2.91 -15.17
N GLN A 44 0.35 -2.18 -14.16
CA GLN A 44 0.87 -0.86 -13.77
C GLN A 44 2.28 -0.98 -13.21
N ARG A 45 2.53 -1.98 -12.35
CA ARG A 45 3.85 -2.33 -11.84
C ARG A 45 4.81 -2.64 -12.99
N GLN A 46 4.43 -3.49 -13.92
CA GLN A 46 5.25 -3.84 -15.08
C GLN A 46 5.51 -2.63 -15.99
N HIS A 47 4.53 -1.74 -16.16
CA HIS A 47 4.73 -0.49 -16.88
C HIS A 47 5.81 0.38 -16.22
N LEU A 48 5.76 0.55 -14.88
CA LEU A 48 6.78 1.30 -14.15
C LEU A 48 8.16 0.64 -14.29
N LEU A 49 8.24 -0.68 -14.12
CA LEU A 49 9.51 -1.41 -14.24
C LEU A 49 10.14 -1.28 -15.64
N LYS A 50 9.31 -1.35 -16.69
CA LYS A 50 9.74 -1.11 -18.08
C LYS A 50 10.27 0.32 -18.31
N ASN A 51 9.84 1.29 -17.49
CA ASN A 51 10.27 2.69 -17.53
C ASN A 51 11.39 3.00 -16.52
N GLY A 52 12.22 1.99 -16.21
CA GLY A 52 13.43 2.15 -15.40
C GLY A 52 13.18 2.31 -13.90
N TRP A 53 11.96 2.02 -13.43
CA TRP A 53 11.73 1.82 -11.99
C TRP A 53 12.24 0.45 -11.56
N THR A 54 12.58 0.32 -10.29
CA THR A 54 13.04 -0.95 -9.72
C THR A 54 12.00 -1.56 -8.78
N ASN A 55 12.16 -2.86 -8.49
CA ASN A 55 11.38 -3.52 -7.43
C ASN A 55 11.61 -2.90 -6.04
N ALA A 56 12.66 -2.12 -5.85
CA ALA A 56 12.93 -1.35 -4.64
C ALA A 56 12.14 -0.04 -4.55
N GLU A 57 11.41 0.33 -5.61
CA GLU A 57 10.73 1.63 -5.70
C GLU A 57 9.23 1.50 -5.95
N VAL A 58 8.74 0.30 -6.26
CA VAL A 58 7.32 0.04 -6.53
C VAL A 58 6.80 -0.98 -5.53
N TYR A 59 5.85 -0.55 -4.70
CA TYR A 59 5.34 -1.32 -3.57
C TYR A 59 3.82 -1.48 -3.64
N GLY A 60 3.31 -2.55 -3.05
CA GLY A 60 1.88 -2.79 -2.92
C GLY A 60 1.62 -3.92 -1.94
N THR A 61 0.51 -3.84 -1.22
CA THR A 61 0.03 -4.92 -0.37
C THR A 61 -1.49 -5.01 -0.47
N THR A 62 -2.00 -6.22 -0.39
CA THR A 62 -3.42 -6.46 -0.30
C THR A 62 -3.87 -6.23 1.13
N TYR A 63 -4.72 -5.22 1.34
CA TYR A 63 -5.42 -5.06 2.61
C TYR A 63 -6.71 -5.89 2.63
N GLY A 64 -7.14 -6.30 3.82
CA GLY A 64 -8.34 -7.11 3.97
C GLY A 64 -8.22 -8.51 3.37
N ASP A 65 -9.31 -9.04 2.81
CA ASP A 65 -9.42 -10.44 2.39
C ASP A 65 -9.02 -10.69 0.93
N GLY A 66 -8.58 -9.66 0.20
CA GLY A 66 -8.22 -9.78 -1.21
C GLY A 66 -9.40 -9.93 -2.15
N GLY A 67 -10.57 -9.42 -1.77
CA GLY A 67 -11.75 -9.38 -2.63
C GLY A 67 -12.66 -10.59 -2.54
N LYS A 68 -12.54 -11.38 -1.47
CA LYS A 68 -13.46 -12.50 -1.18
C LYS A 68 -14.85 -11.98 -0.81
N THR A 69 -14.91 -10.84 -0.11
CA THR A 69 -16.18 -10.17 0.21
C THR A 69 -16.74 -9.48 -1.03
N PRO A 70 -18.01 -9.77 -1.42
CA PRO A 70 -18.67 -9.08 -2.54
C PRO A 70 -18.74 -7.58 -2.35
N ALA A 71 -18.59 -6.80 -3.42
CA ALA A 71 -18.53 -5.34 -3.39
C ALA A 71 -19.63 -4.65 -2.54
N PRO A 72 -20.92 -5.06 -2.59
CA PRO A 72 -21.98 -4.41 -1.79
C PRO A 72 -21.84 -4.62 -0.27
N LEU A 73 -21.01 -5.58 0.15
CA LEU A 73 -20.82 -5.96 1.57
C LEU A 73 -19.47 -5.49 2.12
N VAL A 74 -18.70 -4.71 1.33
CA VAL A 74 -17.39 -4.22 1.76
C VAL A 74 -17.55 -2.90 2.48
N ASP A 75 -17.30 -2.92 3.79
CA ASP A 75 -17.12 -1.71 4.59
C ASP A 75 -15.66 -1.27 4.62
N MET A 76 -15.43 0.04 4.68
CA MET A 76 -14.11 0.54 5.03
C MET A 76 -13.86 0.22 6.51
N LYS A 77 -12.81 -0.54 6.82
CA LYS A 77 -12.46 -0.94 8.19
C LYS A 77 -11.20 -0.22 8.66
N CYS A 78 -11.12 0.06 9.96
CA CYS A 78 -9.92 0.63 10.56
C CYS A 78 -8.67 -0.23 10.29
N ASP A 79 -8.82 -1.55 10.28
CA ASP A 79 -7.70 -2.45 10.01
C ASP A 79 -7.13 -2.28 8.60
N TYR A 80 -7.96 -1.91 7.62
CA TYR A 80 -7.50 -1.62 6.26
C TYR A 80 -6.64 -0.34 6.25
N ILE A 81 -7.12 0.69 6.95
CA ILE A 81 -6.41 1.96 7.12
C ILE A 81 -5.07 1.74 7.84
N LYS A 82 -5.06 0.95 8.91
CA LYS A 82 -3.85 0.61 9.68
C LYS A 82 -2.83 -0.14 8.82
N GLN A 83 -3.26 -1.15 8.06
CA GLN A 83 -2.36 -1.89 7.18
C GLN A 83 -1.71 -0.99 6.12
N VAL A 84 -2.50 -0.12 5.48
CA VAL A 84 -1.96 0.84 4.49
C VAL A 84 -1.02 1.85 5.15
N ARG A 85 -1.37 2.38 6.33
CA ARG A 85 -0.49 3.28 7.12
C ARG A 85 0.85 2.61 7.43
N TRP A 86 0.84 1.38 7.95
CA TRP A 86 2.06 0.65 8.27
C TRP A 86 2.92 0.39 7.04
N LEU A 87 2.30 0.08 5.90
CA LEU A 87 3.04 -0.05 4.65
C LEU A 87 3.73 1.27 4.27
N ILE A 88 3.01 2.39 4.28
CA ILE A 88 3.56 3.71 3.93
C ILE A 88 4.75 4.07 4.84
N GLN A 89 4.59 3.90 6.15
CA GLN A 89 5.65 4.18 7.12
C GLN A 89 6.87 3.26 6.89
N ALA A 90 6.63 1.95 6.74
CA ALA A 90 7.70 1.00 6.49
C ALA A 90 8.45 1.29 5.19
N VAL A 91 7.76 1.66 4.11
CA VAL A 91 8.41 2.03 2.84
C VAL A 91 9.22 3.31 2.99
N ALA A 92 8.67 4.33 3.66
CA ALA A 92 9.37 5.58 3.90
C ALA A 92 10.68 5.37 4.68
N GLU A 93 10.63 4.57 5.74
CA GLU A 93 11.81 4.22 6.55
C GLU A 93 12.80 3.35 5.79
N PHE A 94 12.31 2.31 5.12
CA PHE A 94 13.13 1.36 4.38
C PHE A 94 13.92 2.00 3.23
N THR A 95 13.32 2.99 2.58
CA THR A 95 13.90 3.69 1.41
C THR A 95 14.51 5.05 1.74
N ARG A 96 14.38 5.53 2.98
CA ARG A 96 14.77 6.89 3.41
C ARG A 96 14.26 7.99 2.46
N ARG A 97 13.02 7.85 2.01
CA ARG A 97 12.35 8.78 1.09
C ARG A 97 10.93 9.06 1.57
N ARG A 98 10.35 10.15 1.05
CA ARG A 98 8.89 10.32 1.04
C ARG A 98 8.26 9.25 0.14
N VAL A 99 6.96 9.04 0.22
CA VAL A 99 6.26 8.00 -0.53
C VAL A 99 5.16 8.63 -1.34
N ASP A 100 5.12 8.35 -2.64
CA ASP A 100 3.98 8.71 -3.50
C ASP A 100 2.93 7.60 -3.45
N ILE A 101 1.66 7.95 -3.40
CA ILE A 101 0.56 6.99 -3.27
C ILE A 101 -0.29 7.04 -4.53
N LEU A 102 -0.41 5.90 -5.21
CA LEU A 102 -1.36 5.72 -6.31
C LEU A 102 -2.49 4.81 -5.82
N ALA A 103 -3.62 5.42 -5.52
CA ALA A 103 -4.77 4.74 -4.94
C ALA A 103 -5.96 4.72 -5.92
N TYR A 104 -6.73 3.64 -5.90
CA TYR A 104 -7.88 3.43 -6.78
C TYR A 104 -9.15 3.13 -5.98
N SER A 105 -10.28 3.74 -6.37
CA SER A 105 -11.59 3.50 -5.76
C SER A 105 -11.53 3.65 -4.23
N MET A 106 -12.03 2.68 -3.45
CA MET A 106 -11.97 2.68 -1.98
C MET A 106 -10.54 2.76 -1.41
N GLY A 107 -9.51 2.39 -2.18
CA GLY A 107 -8.12 2.61 -1.80
C GLY A 107 -7.80 4.09 -1.54
N SER A 108 -8.49 5.00 -2.22
CA SER A 108 -8.27 6.45 -2.11
C SER A 108 -8.62 7.01 -0.73
N PRO A 109 -9.84 6.82 -0.20
CA PRO A 109 -10.16 7.22 1.18
C PRO A 109 -9.37 6.42 2.23
N VAL A 110 -9.11 5.13 2.00
CA VAL A 110 -8.27 4.31 2.91
C VAL A 110 -6.88 4.91 3.05
N ALA A 111 -6.22 5.22 1.93
CA ALA A 111 -4.89 5.81 1.93
C ALA A 111 -4.87 7.23 2.49
N ARG A 112 -5.87 8.06 2.15
CA ARG A 112 -5.98 9.44 2.67
C ARG A 112 -6.13 9.45 4.19
N LYS A 113 -7.00 8.58 4.74
CA LYS A 113 -7.15 8.45 6.19
C LYS A 113 -5.89 7.88 6.83
N GLY A 114 -5.27 6.87 6.21
CA GLY A 114 -4.01 6.29 6.67
C GLY A 114 -2.90 7.34 6.79
N TYR A 115 -2.75 8.19 5.77
CA TYR A 115 -1.81 9.31 5.77
C TYR A 115 -2.15 10.37 6.82
N SER A 116 -3.42 10.79 6.92
CA SER A 116 -3.85 11.77 7.94
C SER A 116 -3.55 11.30 9.36
N LEU A 117 -3.59 9.99 9.61
CA LEU A 117 -3.24 9.45 10.92
C LEU A 117 -1.73 9.44 11.18
N ILE A 118 -0.88 9.41 10.14
CA ILE A 118 0.58 9.60 10.28
C ILE A 118 0.88 11.01 10.80
N VAL A 119 0.13 12.01 10.33
CA VAL A 119 0.30 13.42 10.69
C VAL A 119 -0.72 13.80 11.77
N GLY A 120 -0.44 13.44 13.03
CA GLY A 120 -1.15 14.02 14.18
C GLY A 120 -2.03 13.09 15.03
N TYR A 121 -2.02 11.77 14.79
CA TYR A 121 -2.73 10.82 15.68
C TYR A 121 -1.82 9.69 16.19
N PRO A 122 -1.97 9.29 17.47
CA PRO A 122 -1.21 8.18 18.04
C PRO A 122 -1.42 6.87 17.27
N PRO A 123 -0.44 5.95 17.28
CA PRO A 123 -0.56 4.64 16.63
C PRO A 123 -1.78 3.90 17.21
N GLY A 124 -2.75 3.56 16.36
CA GLY A 124 -3.95 2.82 16.78
C GLY A 124 -5.27 3.57 16.64
N TYR A 125 -5.25 4.90 16.51
CA TYR A 125 -6.45 5.73 16.43
C TYR A 125 -7.08 5.67 15.02
N CYS A 126 -8.28 5.13 14.88
CA CYS A 126 -9.18 5.41 13.75
C CYS A 126 -10.47 6.00 14.31
N SER A 127 -10.48 7.30 14.60
CA SER A 127 -11.75 7.98 14.82
C SER A 127 -12.40 8.21 13.45
N TRP A 128 -13.57 7.60 13.27
CA TRP A 128 -14.53 7.99 12.26
C TRP A 128 -14.97 9.40 12.63
N ILE A 129 -14.43 10.41 11.95
CA ILE A 129 -15.10 11.70 11.95
C ILE A 129 -16.32 11.45 11.07
N THR A 130 -17.47 11.28 11.73
CA THR A 130 -18.80 11.46 11.17
C THR A 130 -18.91 12.82 10.53
#